data_AF-A0A176Z448-F1
#
_entry.id   AF-A0A176Z448-F1
#
_cell.length_a   1.000
_cell.length_b   1.000
_cell.length_c   1.000
_cell.angle_alpha   90.00
_cell.angle_beta   90.00
_cell.angle_gamma   90.00
#
_symmetry.space_group_name_H-M   'P 1'
#
loop_
_entity.id
_entity.type
_entity.pdbx_description
1 polymer ?
#
loop_
_entity_poly.entity_id
_entity_poly.type
_entity_poly.pdbx_seq_one_letter_code
_entity_poly.pdbx_strand_id
1 'polypeptide(L)' 'MDEIARYLADLDRVLLKSPRHLKRFMRSRSMKPPSSDELVELTFHKAITASRSLPLEYRRKSKAWLIERGYEPLDDGAL' A
#
# COMPACT_ATOMS: atom_id res chain seq x y z
N MET A 1 13.29 -6.73 -18.99
CA MET A 1 12.53 -6.63 -17.71
C MET A 1 11.83 -5.29 -17.71
N ASP A 2 10.50 -5.30 -17.79
CA ASP A 2 9.66 -4.10 -17.76
C ASP A 2 9.95 -3.29 -16.49
N GLU A 3 10.18 -1.99 -16.64
CA GLU A 3 10.43 -1.07 -15.53
C GLU A 3 9.25 -1.04 -14.55
N ILE A 4 8.03 -1.18 -15.08
CA ILE A 4 6.79 -1.25 -14.30
C ILE A 4 6.77 -2.51 -13.43
N ALA A 5 7.10 -3.67 -14.01
CA ALA A 5 7.13 -4.93 -13.26
C ALA A 5 8.14 -4.90 -12.12
N ARG A 6 9.31 -4.28 -12.33
CA ARG A 6 10.32 -4.07 -11.26
C ARG A 6 9.81 -3.14 -10.18
N TYR A 7 9.17 -2.03 -10.56
CA TYR A 7 8.56 -1.10 -9.61
C TYR A 7 7.50 -1.78 -8.74
N LEU A 8 6.60 -2.55 -9.35
CA LEU A 8 5.54 -3.27 -8.61
C LEU A 8 6.12 -4.32 -7.66
N ALA A 9 7.14 -5.07 -8.08
CA ALA A 9 7.81 -6.03 -7.21
C ALA A 9 8.52 -5.35 -6.01
N ASP A 10 9.14 -4.19 -6.23
CA ASP A 10 9.73 -3.41 -5.14
C ASP A 10 8.67 -2.85 -4.20
N LEU A 11 7.55 -2.37 -4.74
CA LEU A 11 6.43 -1.86 -3.97
C LEU A 11 5.82 -2.97 -3.09
N ASP A 12 5.59 -4.17 -3.61
CA ASP A 12 5.06 -5.29 -2.83
C ASP A 12 5.97 -5.63 -1.63
N ARG A 13 7.29 -5.66 -1.84
CA ARG A 13 8.27 -5.87 -0.76
C ARG A 13 8.21 -4.78 0.31
N VAL A 14 7.88 -3.55 -0.08
CA VAL A 14 7.72 -2.42 0.83
C VAL A 14 6.39 -2.51 1.59
N LEU A 15 5.31 -2.88 0.90
CA LEU A 15 3.97 -3.03 1.47
C LEU A 15 3.90 -4.16 2.49
N LEU A 16 4.76 -5.19 2.39
CA LEU A 16 4.88 -6.23 3.42
C LEU A 16 5.60 -5.79 4.70
N LYS A 17 6.14 -4.56 4.76
CA LYS A 17 6.92 -4.08 5.91
C LYS A 17 6.11 -3.14 6.80
N SER A 18 6.02 -1.87 6.43
CA SER A 18 5.31 -0.85 7.22
C SER A 18 5.11 0.47 6.46
N PRO A 19 4.21 1.35 6.93
CA PRO A 19 4.02 2.68 6.33
C PRO A 19 5.30 3.52 6.24
N ARG A 20 6.22 3.39 7.21
CA ARG A 20 7.52 4.08 7.19
C ARG A 20 8.39 3.66 6.01
N HIS A 21 8.33 2.38 5.63
CA HIS A 21 9.05 1.88 4.46
C HIS A 21 8.45 2.43 3.17
N LEU A 22 7.12 2.57 3.10
CA LEU A 22 6.45 3.23 1.97
C LEU A 22 6.92 4.69 1.82
N LYS A 23 6.94 5.46 2.91
CA LYS A 23 7.44 6.84 2.91
C LYS A 23 8.88 6.94 2.40
N ARG A 24 9.76 6.02 2.82
CA ARG A 24 11.15 5.95 2.35
C ARG A 24 11.23 5.55 0.87
N PHE A 25 10.43 4.59 0.43
CA PHE A 25 10.36 4.15 -0.96
C PHE A 25 9.94 5.29 -1.88
N MET A 26 8.88 6.03 -1.54
CA MET A 26 8.43 7.21 -2.29
C MET A 26 9.56 8.23 -2.46
N ARG A 27 10.27 8.58 -1.37
CA ARG A 27 11.42 9.50 -1.43
C ARG A 27 12.55 8.98 -2.32
N SER A 28 12.85 7.68 -2.27
CA SER A 28 13.89 7.07 -3.11
C SER A 28 13.55 7.09 -4.61
N ARG A 29 12.26 7.22 -4.94
CA ARG A 29 11.74 7.32 -6.30
C ARG A 29 11.42 8.76 -6.71
N SER A 30 11.92 9.75 -5.97
CA SER A 30 11.66 11.19 -6.18
C SER A 30 10.16 11.55 -6.14
N MET A 31 9.32 10.72 -5.52
CA MET A 31 7.91 10.99 -5.29
C MET A 31 7.74 11.79 -3.99
N LYS A 32 6.82 12.75 -3.99
CA LYS A 32 6.45 13.49 -2.78
C LYS A 32 5.60 12.59 -1.86
N PRO A 33 6.09 12.18 -0.67
CA PRO A 33 5.25 11.43 0.26
C PRO A 33 4.14 12.33 0.84
N PRO A 34 3.05 11.74 1.35
CA PRO A 34 2.04 12.49 2.08
C PRO A 34 2.65 13.30 3.25
N SER A 35 1.99 14.42 3.56
CA SER A 35 2.49 15.41 4.53
C SER A 35 2.39 14.94 5.99
N SER A 36 1.43 14.08 6.32
CA SER A 36 1.25 13.53 7.67
C SER A 36 1.48 12.02 7.70
N ASP A 37 1.86 11.50 8.87
CA ASP A 37 2.05 10.05 9.06
C ASP A 37 0.73 9.28 8.95
N GLU A 38 -0.39 9.89 9.35
CA GLU A 38 -1.74 9.34 9.14
C GLU A 38 -2.06 9.14 7.66
N LEU A 39 -1.75 10.12 6.81
CA LEU A 39 -1.96 9.97 5.37
C LEU A 39 -1.03 8.93 4.74
N VAL A 40 0.18 8.75 5.29
CA VAL A 40 1.09 7.68 4.88
C VAL A 40 0.50 6.31 5.24
N GLU A 41 -0.05 6.16 6.44
CA GLU A 41 -0.70 4.93 6.91
C GLU A 41 -1.96 4.60 6.10
N LEU A 42 -2.80 5.59 5.82
CA LEU A 42 -3.96 5.44 4.93
C LEU A 42 -3.53 5.00 3.53
N THR A 43 -2.53 5.67 2.95
CA THR A 43 -2.00 5.33 1.62
C THR A 43 -1.45 3.90 1.60
N PHE A 44 -0.77 3.49 2.68
CA PHE A 44 -0.22 2.16 2.84
C PHE A 44 -1.32 1.08 2.81
N HIS A 45 -2.36 1.23 3.62
CA HIS A 45 -3.46 0.25 3.65
C HIS A 45 -4.23 0.22 2.33
N LYS A 46 -4.47 1.38 1.70
CA LYS A 46 -5.10 1.44 0.37
C LYS A 46 -4.28 0.72 -0.69
N ALA A 47 -2.96 0.96 -0.72
CA ALA A 47 -2.06 0.29 -1.65
C ALA A 47 -2.04 -1.23 -1.46
N ILE A 48 -2.11 -1.71 -0.21
CA ILE A 48 -2.23 -3.14 0.07
C ILE A 48 -3.52 -3.72 -0.54
N THR A 49 -4.67 -3.07 -0.36
CA THR A 49 -5.94 -3.56 -0.92
C THR A 49 -5.95 -3.58 -2.45
N ALA A 50 -5.21 -2.67 -3.09
CA ALA A 50 -5.08 -2.63 -4.55
C ALA A 50 -4.11 -3.70 -5.11
N SER A 51 -3.16 -4.21 -4.32
CA SER A 51 -2.11 -5.10 -4.82
C SER A 51 -2.50 -6.58 -4.76
N ARG A 52 -3.02 -7.13 -5.87
CA ARG A 52 -3.46 -8.53 -5.98
C ARG A 52 -2.36 -9.58 -5.76
N SER A 53 -1.10 -9.19 -5.93
CA SER A 53 0.08 -10.05 -5.69
C SER A 53 0.39 -10.25 -4.21
N LEU A 54 -0.16 -9.41 -3.32
CA LEU A 54 0.02 -9.59 -1.88
C LEU A 54 -0.86 -10.73 -1.31
N PRO A 55 -0.41 -11.40 -0.24
CA PRO A 55 -1.18 -12.46 0.42
C PRO A 55 -2.59 -12.00 0.79
N LEU A 56 -3.59 -12.84 0.51
CA LEU A 56 -5.01 -12.53 0.73
C LEU A 56 -5.29 -12.09 2.18
N GLU A 57 -4.69 -12.78 3.15
CA GLU A 57 -4.88 -12.47 4.57
C GLU A 57 -4.39 -11.06 4.93
N TYR A 58 -3.28 -10.62 4.31
CA TYR A 58 -2.71 -9.29 4.51
C TYR A 58 -3.61 -8.20 3.92
N ARG A 59 -4.19 -8.48 2.75
CA ARG A 59 -5.18 -7.62 2.10
C ARG A 59 -6.46 -7.49 2.92
N ARG A 60 -6.98 -8.61 3.45
CA ARG A 60 -8.17 -8.61 4.32
C ARG A 60 -7.96 -7.81 5.61
N LYS A 61 -6.78 -7.93 6.24
CA LYS A 61 -6.44 -7.14 7.43
C LYS A 61 -6.42 -5.64 7.13
N SER A 62 -5.82 -5.23 6.01
CA SER A 62 -5.83 -3.82 5.59
C SER A 62 -7.23 -3.31 5.22
N LYS A 63 -8.04 -4.15 4.58
CA LYS A 63 -9.44 -3.85 4.28
C LYS A 63 -10.25 -3.61 5.55
N ALA A 64 -10.12 -4.48 6.54
CA ALA A 64 -10.76 -4.31 7.85
C ALA A 64 -10.31 -3.01 8.53
N TRP A 65 -9.00 -2.74 8.55
CA TRP A 65 -8.43 -1.51 9.13
C TRP A 65 -9.02 -0.24 8.51
N LEU A 66 -9.20 -0.23 7.18
CA LEU A 66 -9.79 0.90 6.43
C LEU A 66 -11.27 1.07 6.79
N ILE A 67 -12.04 -0.01 6.75
CA ILE A 67 -13.48 0.00 7.02
C ILE A 67 -13.77 0.46 8.45
N GLU A 68 -13.01 -0.05 9.44
CA GLU A 68 -13.13 0.35 10.85
C GLU A 68 -12.94 1.86 11.08
N ARG A 69 -12.22 2.53 10.18
CA ARG A 69 -11.93 3.96 10.23
C ARG A 69 -12.78 4.79 9.27
N GLY A 70 -13.77 4.18 8.62
CA GLY A 70 -14.65 4.85 7.68
C GLY A 70 -14.01 5.15 6.32
N TYR A 71 -12.93 4.45 5.96
CA TYR A 71 -12.27 4.59 4.66
C TYR A 71 -12.64 3.47 3.70
N GLU A 72 -12.70 3.82 2.42
CA GLU A 72 -12.93 2.86 1.34
C GLU A 72 -11.63 2.17 0.90
N PRO A 73 -11.63 0.83 0.80
CA PRO A 73 -10.60 0.05 0.12
C PRO A 73 -10.45 0.42 -1.37
N LEU A 74 -9.31 0.07 -1.95
CA LEU A 74 -9.07 0.19 -3.40
C LEU A 74 -9.16 -1.15 -4.16
N ASP A 75 -9.75 -2.16 -3.53
CA ASP A 75 -10.09 -3.40 -4.21
C ASP A 75 -11.31 -3.22 -5.12
N ASP A 76 -11.52 -4.13 -6.06
CA ASP A 76 -12.67 -4.13 -6.98
C ASP A 76 -13.91 -4.84 -6.40
N GLY A 77 -14.03 -4.91 -5.07
CA GLY A 77 -15.10 -5.62 -4.36
C GLY A 77 -14.84 -7.11 -4.13
N ALA A 78 -13.73 -7.64 -4.64
CA ALA A 78 -13.44 -9.09 -4.68
C ALA A 78 -12.65 -9.64 -3.47
N LEU A 79 -12.34 -8.81 -2.47
CA LEU A 79 -11.57 -9.17 -1.26
C LEU A 79 -12.43 -9.73 -0.12
#